data_AF-A0A7C0WGA4-F1
#
_entry.id   AF-A0A7C0WGA4-F1
#
_cell.length_a   1.000
_cell.length_b   1.000
_cell.length_c   1.000
_cell.angle_alpha   90.00
_cell.angle_beta   90.00
_cell.angle_gamma   90.00
#
_symmetry.space_group_name_H-M   'P 1'
#
loop_
_entity.id
_entity.type
_entity.pdbx_description
1 polymer ?
#
loop_
_entity_poly.entity_id
_entity_poly.type
_entity_poly.pdbx_seq_one_letter_code
_entity_poly.pdbx_strand_id
1 'polypeptide(L)'
;VDRLLEIGERVWNLERQYNLQAGFTAKDDTLPKRLLKDAAKTGPAKGLVAGLDKMLPEYYAVRGWTEDGVPTNETLSRLAL
;
A
#
# COMPACT_ATOMS: atom_id res chain seq x y z
N VAL A 1 15.35 -1.47 -18.81
CA VAL A 1 14.45 -0.77 -17.86
C VAL A 1 13.78 -1.79 -16.95
N ASP A 2 13.22 -2.85 -17.52
CA ASP A 2 12.45 -3.88 -16.80
C ASP A 2 13.18 -4.54 -15.62
N ARG A 3 14.47 -4.85 -15.77
CA ARG A 3 15.25 -5.44 -14.66
C ARG A 3 15.41 -4.51 -13.46
N LEU A 4 15.49 -3.19 -13.67
CA LEU A 4 15.56 -2.21 -12.58
C LEU A 4 14.21 -2.11 -11.85
N LEU A 5 13.10 -2.16 -12.61
CA LEU A 5 11.76 -2.17 -12.04
C LEU A 5 11.51 -3.43 -11.20
N GLU A 6 11.91 -4.61 -11.69
CA GLU A 6 11.82 -5.87 -10.94
C GLU A 6 12.63 -5.82 -9.65
N ILE A 7 13.85 -5.28 -9.68
CA ILE A 7 14.67 -5.14 -8.47
C ILE A 7 14.01 -4.17 -7.48
N GLY A 8 13.47 -3.04 -7.94
CA GLY A 8 12.73 -2.12 -7.09
C GLY A 8 11.50 -2.77 -6.45
N GLU A 9 10.76 -3.56 -7.22
CA GLU A 9 9.61 -4.33 -6.71
C GLU A 9 10.04 -5.36 -5.66
N ARG A 10 11.15 -6.07 -5.87
CA ARG A 10 11.72 -7.00 -4.89
C ARG A 10 12.07 -6.29 -3.59
N VAL A 11 12.77 -5.16 -3.64
CA VAL A 11 13.14 -4.39 -2.44
C VAL A 11 11.90 -3.96 -1.67
N TRP A 12 10.89 -3.43 -2.37
CA TRP A 12 9.65 -2.98 -1.73
C TRP A 12 8.89 -4.12 -1.02
N ASN A 13 8.88 -5.32 -1.61
CA ASN A 13 8.26 -6.49 -0.98
C ASN A 13 9.08 -7.04 0.19
N LEU A 14 10.41 -6.99 0.11
CA LEU A 14 11.29 -7.37 1.21
C LEU A 14 11.09 -6.44 2.43
N GLU A 15 11.02 -5.13 2.21
CA GLU A 15 10.72 -4.14 3.26
C GLU A 15 9.34 -4.39 3.87
N ARG A 16 8.34 -4.71 3.04
CA ARG A 16 7.01 -5.08 3.53
C ARG A 16 7.05 -6.33 4.41
N GLN A 17 7.72 -7.39 3.98
CA GLN A 17 7.87 -8.62 4.77
C GLN A 17 8.56 -8.36 6.11
N TYR A 18 9.64 -7.56 6.10
CA TYR A 18 10.33 -7.16 7.33
C TYR A 18 9.37 -6.45 8.31
N ASN A 19 8.60 -5.47 7.82
CA ASN A 19 7.64 -4.75 8.65
C ASN A 19 6.53 -5.66 9.19
N LEU A 20 6.00 -6.57 8.35
CA LEU A 20 5.00 -7.55 8.78
C LEU A 20 5.55 -8.46 9.89
N GLN A 21 6.80 -8.93 9.76
CA GLN A 21 7.48 -9.72 10.80
C GLN A 21 7.72 -8.92 12.09
N ALA A 22 7.89 -7.60 11.99
CA ALA A 22 7.98 -6.68 13.12
C ALA A 22 6.62 -6.32 13.74
N GLY A 23 5.51 -6.87 13.23
CA GLY A 23 4.16 -6.67 13.77
C GLY A 23 3.33 -5.59 13.08
N PHE A 24 3.81 -5.03 11.96
CA PHE A 24 3.03 -4.12 11.13
C PHE A 24 1.86 -4.86 10.47
N THR A 25 0.72 -4.20 10.30
CA THR A 25 -0.48 -4.78 9.71
C THR A 25 -1.18 -3.81 8.76
N ALA A 26 -2.17 -4.27 7.99
CA ALA A 26 -3.02 -3.38 7.20
C ALA A 26 -3.73 -2.28 7.99
N LYS A 27 -3.84 -2.39 9.33
CA LYS A 27 -4.41 -1.33 10.19
C LYS A 27 -3.50 -0.11 10.30
N ASP A 28 -2.20 -0.33 10.11
CA ASP A 28 -1.16 0.71 10.20
C ASP A 28 -1.00 1.45 8.87
N ASP A 29 -1.50 0.87 7.76
CA ASP A 29 -1.60 1.50 6.44
C ASP A 29 -2.75 2.52 6.40
N THR A 30 -2.63 3.58 7.20
CA THR A 30 -3.64 4.63 7.30
C THR A 30 -3.06 6.03 7.32
N LEU A 31 -3.95 7.02 7.24
CA LEU A 31 -3.62 8.44 7.30
C LEU A 31 -4.12 9.06 8.62
N PRO A 32 -3.54 10.18 9.07
CA PRO A 32 -4.09 10.94 10.18
C PRO A 32 -5.58 11.25 9.97
N LYS A 33 -6.39 11.11 11.03
CA LYS A 33 -7.87 11.25 10.98
C LYS A 33 -8.35 12.52 10.27
N ARG A 34 -7.61 13.62 10.40
CA ARG A 34 -7.88 14.89 9.71
C ARG A 34 -7.98 14.71 8.19
N LEU A 35 -7.09 13.95 7.56
CA LEU A 35 -7.09 13.75 6.11
C LEU A 35 -8.24 12.86 5.63
N LEU A 36 -8.74 12.00 6.52
CA LEU A 36 -9.83 11.05 6.23
C LEU A 36 -11.22 11.64 6.49
N LYS A 37 -11.33 12.66 7.37
CA LYS A 37 -12.62 13.16 7.85
C LYS A 37 -12.85 14.65 7.59
N ASP A 38 -11.79 15.45 7.59
CA ASP A 38 -11.92 16.90 7.47
C ASP A 38 -11.76 17.29 6.01
N ALA A 39 -12.89 17.56 5.36
CA ALA A 39 -12.90 17.96 3.96
C ALA A 39 -12.08 19.26 3.75
N ALA A 40 -11.42 19.35 2.59
CA ALA A 40 -10.71 20.57 2.22
C ALA A 40 -11.66 21.78 2.23
N LYS A 41 -11.25 22.86 2.89
CA LYS A 41 -12.12 24.03 3.13
C LYS A 41 -12.21 24.97 1.92
N THR A 42 -11.18 24.99 1.09
CA THR A 42 -10.99 25.94 -0.01
C THR A 42 -10.25 25.30 -1.18
N GLY A 43 -10.25 25.98 -2.33
CA GLY A 43 -9.53 25.55 -3.53
C GLY A 43 -10.27 24.47 -4.35
N PRO A 44 -9.63 23.93 -5.40
CA PRO A 44 -10.27 23.01 -6.34
C PRO A 44 -10.75 21.69 -5.71
N ALA A 45 -10.13 21.26 -4.62
CA ALA A 45 -10.50 20.04 -3.90
C ALA A 45 -11.52 20.28 -2.77
N LYS A 46 -12.13 21.49 -2.69
CA LYS A 46 -13.06 21.84 -1.61
C LYS A 46 -14.18 20.80 -1.48
N GLY A 47 -14.42 20.34 -0.26
CA GLY A 47 -15.43 19.32 0.05
C GLY A 47 -14.95 17.87 -0.08
N LEU A 48 -13.71 17.64 -0.52
CA LEU A 48 -13.14 16.30 -0.66
C LEU A 48 -12.29 15.91 0.57
N VAL A 49 -12.30 14.62 0.89
CA VAL A 49 -11.39 13.93 1.81
C VAL A 49 -10.53 12.92 1.04
N ALA A 50 -9.49 12.38 1.66
CA ALA A 50 -8.70 11.32 1.04
C ALA A 50 -9.55 10.04 0.86
N GLY A 51 -9.67 9.56 -0.38
CA GLY A 51 -10.39 8.33 -0.74
C GLY A 51 -9.62 7.05 -0.45
N LEU A 52 -8.97 6.98 0.72
CA LEU A 52 -8.07 5.88 1.09
C LEU A 52 -8.79 4.52 1.12
N ASP A 53 -10.05 4.50 1.55
CA ASP A 53 -10.91 3.32 1.60
C ASP A 53 -11.09 2.63 0.25
N LYS A 54 -11.01 3.39 -0.85
CA LYS A 54 -11.11 2.87 -2.22
C LYS A 54 -9.74 2.54 -2.79
N MET A 55 -8.76 3.42 -2.59
CA MET A 55 -7.44 3.30 -3.21
C MET A 55 -6.57 2.21 -2.57
N LEU A 56 -6.70 1.98 -1.25
CA LEU A 56 -5.83 1.02 -0.56
C LEU A 56 -6.08 -0.44 -0.98
N PRO A 57 -7.33 -0.93 -1.10
CA PRO A 57 -7.60 -2.25 -1.66
C PRO A 57 -7.08 -2.42 -3.10
N GLU A 58 -7.29 -1.40 -3.95
CA GLU A 58 -6.77 -1.42 -5.32
C GLU A 58 -5.23 -1.47 -5.33
N TYR A 59 -4.58 -0.71 -4.45
CA TYR A 59 -3.13 -0.71 -4.28
C TYR A 59 -2.60 -2.10 -3.90
N TYR A 60 -3.25 -2.81 -2.98
CA TYR A 60 -2.86 -4.17 -2.63
C TYR A 60 -3.01 -5.14 -3.79
N ALA A 61 -4.13 -5.06 -4.53
CA ALA A 61 -4.36 -5.91 -5.69
C ALA A 61 -3.27 -5.71 -6.75
N VAL A 62 -2.92 -4.47 -7.10
CA VAL A 62 -1.87 -4.21 -8.10
C VAL A 62 -0.46 -4.58 -7.60
N ARG A 63 -0.24 -4.61 -6.28
CA ARG A 63 1.01 -5.08 -5.67
C ARG A 63 1.11 -6.61 -5.57
N GLY A 64 0.03 -7.34 -5.86
CA GLY A 64 -0.03 -8.78 -5.66
C GLY A 64 -0.08 -9.16 -4.18
N TRP A 65 -0.73 -8.33 -3.36
CA TRP A 65 -0.92 -8.55 -1.93
C TRP A 65 -2.37 -8.98 -1.63
N THR A 66 -2.58 -9.64 -0.50
CA THR A 66 -3.91 -9.96 0.01
C THR A 66 -4.61 -8.70 0.55
N GLU A 67 -5.91 -8.80 0.86
CA GLU A 67 -6.67 -7.71 1.49
C GLU A 67 -6.09 -7.30 2.86
N ASP A 68 -5.38 -8.20 3.54
CA ASP A 68 -4.65 -7.93 4.78
C ASP A 68 -3.27 -7.27 4.55
N GLY A 69 -2.94 -6.92 3.30
CA GLY A 69 -1.69 -6.27 2.94
C GLY A 69 -0.46 -7.17 3.04
N VAL A 70 -0.63 -8.48 2.82
CA VAL A 70 0.45 -9.49 2.85
C VAL A 70 0.80 -9.91 1.41
N PRO A 71 2.08 -9.88 0.99
CA PRO A 71 2.45 -10.38 -0.33
C PRO A 71 2.01 -11.82 -0.55
N THR A 72 1.40 -12.10 -1.70
CA THR A 72 0.95 -13.46 -2.07
C THR A 72 2.13 -14.38 -2.36
N ASN A 73 1.93 -15.69 -2.19
CA ASN A 73 2.94 -16.70 -2.54
C ASN A 73 3.39 -16.62 -4.01
N GLU A 74 2.48 -16.24 -4.92
CA GLU A 74 2.80 -16.02 -6.33
C GLU A 74 3.78 -14.86 -6.50
N THR A 75 3.53 -13.73 -5.83
CA THR A 75 4.40 -12.55 -5.87
C THR A 75 5.77 -12.84 -5.27
N LEU A 76 5.81 -13.53 -4.13
CA LEU A 76 7.06 -13.93 -3.47
C LEU A 76 7.88 -14.86 -4.37
N SER A 77 7.25 -15.89 -4.94
CA SER A 77 7.92 -16.82 -5.85
C SER A 77 8.47 -16.12 -7.08
N ARG A 78 7.70 -15.22 -7.71
CA ARG A 78 8.13 -14.43 -8.86
C ARG A 78 9.32 -13.52 -8.54
N LEU A 79 9.36 -12.96 -7.34
CA LEU A 79 10.42 -12.07 -6.89
C LEU A 79 11.60 -12.80 -6.22
N ALA A 80 11.54 -14.12 -6.06
CA ALA A 80 12.52 -14.94 -5.35
C ALA A 80 12.74 -14.47 -3.89
N LEU A 81 11.63 -14.26 -3.17
CA LEU A 81 11.55 -13.91 -1.75
C LEU A 81 10.80 -14.98 -0.93
#